data_AF-A0A820BJW2-F1
#
_entry.id   AF-A0A820BJW2-F1
#
_cell.length_a   1.000
_cell.length_b   1.000
_cell.length_c   1.000
_cell.angle_alpha   90.00
_cell.angle_beta   90.00
_cell.angle_gamma   90.00
#
_symmetry.space_group_name_H-M   'P 1'
#
loop_
_entity.id
_entity.type
_entity.pdbx_description
1 polymer ?
#
loop_
_entity_poly.entity_id
_entity_poly.type
_entity_poly.pdbx_seq_one_letter_code
_entity_poly.pdbx_strand_id
1 'polypeptide(L)'
;MVLKLPPLEFTEALTDSPEFREKLRQHENELENTSNAIKTLIKKLNEVMVANKTLSKASRSVAETLKSFKFFVVGSKQTDEERDIESSLSYMGEVLHRIEEARDALSASSETYLKKLDEFRKTTIGKAKNKKKEFDKTTQRYCALIENNMKIPTKRSDLFQEADANLLVQTKKFREETL
;
A
#
# COMPACT_ATOMS: atom_id res chain seq x y z
N MET A 1 18.87 -10.17 -2.80
CA MET A 1 18.22 -11.50 -2.76
C MET A 1 16.80 -11.33 -3.25
N VAL A 2 16.39 -11.98 -4.35
CA VAL A 2 15.02 -11.85 -4.87
C VAL A 2 14.15 -12.84 -4.09
N LEU A 3 13.18 -12.33 -3.33
CA LEU A 3 12.15 -13.16 -2.71
C LEU A 3 11.25 -13.68 -3.85
N LYS A 4 11.39 -14.96 -4.21
CA LYS A 4 10.55 -15.59 -5.24
C LYS A 4 9.75 -16.71 -4.62
N LEU A 5 8.45 -16.66 -4.80
CA LEU A 5 7.56 -17.79 -4.56
C LEU A 5 7.47 -18.63 -5.84
N PRO A 6 7.29 -19.96 -5.71
CA PRO A 6 7.06 -20.82 -6.87
C PRO A 6 5.76 -20.45 -7.59
N PRO A 7 5.65 -20.64 -8.91
CA PRO A 7 4.41 -20.40 -9.63
C PRO A 7 3.29 -21.33 -9.12
N LEU A 8 2.05 -20.85 -9.22
CA LEU A 8 0.85 -21.65 -8.98
C LEU A 8 0.35 -22.18 -10.32
N GLU A 9 0.34 -23.49 -10.48
CA GLU A 9 -0.07 -24.14 -11.73
C GLU A 9 -1.57 -24.46 -11.70
N PHE A 10 -2.29 -24.15 -12.79
CA PHE A 10 -3.72 -24.44 -12.90
C PHE A 10 -4.05 -25.94 -12.80
N THR A 11 -3.13 -26.79 -13.28
CA THR A 11 -3.27 -28.24 -13.20
C THR A 11 -3.19 -28.74 -11.76
N GLU A 12 -2.27 -28.18 -10.95
CA GLU A 12 -2.18 -28.47 -9.50
C GLU A 12 -3.43 -27.95 -8.77
N ALA A 13 -3.95 -26.78 -9.17
CA ALA A 13 -5.16 -26.20 -8.60
C ALA A 13 -6.38 -27.13 -8.75
N LEU A 14 -6.54 -27.79 -9.91
CA LEU A 14 -7.61 -28.75 -10.14
C LEU A 14 -7.54 -29.99 -9.25
N THR A 15 -6.33 -30.41 -8.86
CA THR A 15 -6.14 -31.54 -7.94
C THR A 15 -6.37 -31.18 -6.49
N ASP A 16 -6.33 -29.87 -6.17
CA ASP A 16 -6.48 -29.31 -4.82
C ASP A 16 -5.64 -30.03 -3.74
N SER A 17 -4.39 -30.37 -4.07
CA SER A 17 -3.54 -31.15 -3.18
C SER A 17 -3.14 -30.36 -1.92
N PRO A 18 -2.84 -31.03 -0.79
CA PRO A 18 -2.33 -30.38 0.41
C PRO A 18 -1.07 -29.52 0.15
N GLU A 19 -0.18 -30.00 -0.72
CA GLU A 19 1.03 -29.28 -1.13
C GLU A 19 0.70 -28.03 -1.93
N PHE A 20 -0.24 -28.10 -2.87
CA PHE A 20 -0.72 -26.93 -3.61
C PHE A 20 -1.35 -25.90 -2.66
N ARG A 21 -2.20 -26.34 -1.73
CA ARG A 21 -2.82 -25.49 -0.70
C ARG A 21 -1.76 -24.80 0.18
N GLU A 22 -0.65 -25.46 0.48
CA GLU A 22 0.46 -24.85 1.21
C GLU A 22 1.17 -23.77 0.38
N LYS A 23 1.48 -24.04 -0.89
CA LYS A 23 2.01 -23.02 -1.79
C LYS A 23 1.07 -21.81 -1.88
N LEU A 24 -0.23 -22.05 -2.08
CA LEU A 24 -1.24 -20.99 -2.15
C LEU A 24 -1.25 -20.14 -0.87
N ARG A 25 -1.22 -20.77 0.32
CA ARG A 25 -1.13 -20.05 1.60
C ARG A 25 0.11 -19.15 1.70
N GLN A 26 1.25 -19.57 1.16
CA GLN A 26 2.47 -18.75 1.15
C GLN A 26 2.27 -17.49 0.30
N HIS A 27 1.65 -17.60 -0.88
CA HIS A 27 1.30 -16.46 -1.72
C HIS A 27 0.31 -15.52 -1.04
N GLU A 28 -0.71 -16.06 -0.39
CA GLU A 28 -1.70 -15.27 0.35
C GLU A 28 -1.08 -14.53 1.54
N ASN A 29 -0.16 -15.16 2.26
CA ASN A 29 0.55 -14.54 3.37
C ASN A 29 1.46 -13.40 2.86
N GLU A 30 2.19 -13.64 1.77
CA GLU A 30 3.04 -12.61 1.17
C GLU A 30 2.22 -11.42 0.64
N LEU A 31 1.03 -11.68 0.10
CA LEU A 31 0.08 -10.65 -0.30
C LEU A 31 -0.35 -9.77 0.90
N GLU A 32 -0.65 -10.39 2.05
CA GLU A 32 -1.00 -9.68 3.28
C GLU A 32 0.18 -8.87 3.83
N ASN A 33 1.37 -9.47 3.88
CA ASN A 33 2.61 -8.82 4.30
C ASN A 33 2.90 -7.60 3.43
N THR A 34 2.81 -7.75 2.11
CA THR A 34 3.01 -6.66 1.15
C THR A 34 1.99 -5.54 1.37
N SER A 35 0.71 -5.86 1.56
CA SER A 35 -0.33 -4.85 1.87
C SER A 35 -0.01 -4.07 3.14
N ASN A 36 0.48 -4.74 4.19
CA ASN A 36 0.81 -4.12 5.48
C ASN A 36 2.10 -3.30 5.40
N ALA A 37 3.09 -3.78 4.65
CA ALA A 37 4.32 -3.05 4.36
C ALA A 37 4.01 -1.74 3.60
N ILE A 38 3.19 -1.78 2.56
CA ILE A 38 2.76 -0.59 1.81
C ILE A 38 2.00 0.38 2.73
N LYS A 39 1.07 -0.11 3.55
CA LYS A 39 0.34 0.73 4.52
C LYS A 39 1.30 1.48 5.46
N THR A 40 2.29 0.76 5.99
CA THR A 40 3.29 1.30 6.91
C THR A 40 4.19 2.32 6.23
N LEU A 41 4.62 2.03 5.00
CA LEU A 41 5.42 2.95 4.20
C LEU A 41 4.67 4.25 3.92
N ILE A 42 3.40 4.16 3.50
CA ILE A 42 2.54 5.33 3.29
C ILE A 42 2.42 6.16 4.57
N LYS A 43 2.25 5.52 5.73
CA LYS A 43 2.17 6.21 7.02
C LYS A 43 3.47 6.99 7.30
N LYS A 44 4.63 6.32 7.22
CA LYS A 44 5.94 6.94 7.47
C LYS A 44 6.23 8.10 6.51
N LEU A 45 5.90 7.94 5.24
CA LEU A 45 6.09 9.00 4.25
C LEU A 45 5.19 10.20 4.54
N ASN A 46 3.93 9.99 4.95
CA ASN A 46 3.06 11.09 5.36
C ASN A 46 3.61 11.84 6.59
N GLU A 47 4.20 11.14 7.56
CA GLU A 47 4.85 11.78 8.72
C GLU A 47 6.02 12.69 8.27
N VAL A 48 6.86 12.23 7.35
CA VAL A 48 7.94 13.03 6.74
C VAL A 48 7.38 14.25 6.00
N MET A 49 6.29 14.08 5.25
CA MET A 49 5.64 15.17 4.52
C MET A 49 5.10 16.26 5.44
N VAL A 50 4.53 15.87 6.59
CA VAL A 50 4.08 16.82 7.62
C VAL A 50 5.28 17.56 8.22
N ALA A 51 6.35 16.84 8.57
CA ALA A 51 7.58 17.46 9.09
C ALA A 51 8.20 18.45 8.09
N ASN A 52 8.23 18.09 6.80
CA ASN A 52 8.70 18.98 5.74
C ASN A 52 7.88 20.26 5.64
N LYS A 53 6.54 20.18 5.75
CA LYS A 53 5.67 21.38 5.74
C LYS A 53 6.00 22.32 6.90
N THR A 54 6.28 21.79 8.09
CA THR A 54 6.68 22.59 9.25
C THR A 54 8.05 23.23 9.03
N LEU A 55 9.03 22.46 8.56
CA LEU A 55 10.38 22.95 8.27
C LEU A 55 10.35 24.04 7.20
N SER A 56 9.61 23.85 6.11
CA SER A 56 9.47 24.86 5.05
C SER A 56 8.89 26.18 5.55
N LYS A 57 7.91 26.14 6.45
CA LYS A 57 7.37 27.36 7.06
C LYS A 57 8.43 28.09 7.90
N ALA A 58 9.18 27.36 8.71
CA ALA A 58 10.25 27.93 9.52
C ALA A 58 11.37 28.52 8.65
N SER A 59 11.83 27.77 7.64
CA SER A 59 12.83 28.22 6.68
C SER A 59 12.41 29.50 5.95
N ARG A 60 11.16 29.57 5.46
CA ARG A 60 10.63 30.77 4.79
C ARG A 60 10.57 31.97 5.73
N SER A 61 10.17 31.74 6.99
CA SER A 61 10.18 32.81 7.99
C SER A 61 11.59 33.37 8.21
N VAL A 62 12.60 32.50 8.32
CA VAL A 62 14.00 32.92 8.44
C VAL A 62 14.46 33.65 7.19
N ALA A 63 14.12 33.15 6.00
CA ALA A 63 14.45 33.78 4.73
C ALA A 63 13.91 35.22 4.64
N GLU A 64 12.65 35.45 5.05
CA GLU A 64 12.07 36.80 5.07
C GLU A 64 12.72 37.70 6.14
N THR A 65 13.06 37.18 7.32
CA THR A 65 13.83 37.94 8.33
C THR A 65 15.20 38.36 7.80
N LEU A 66 15.91 37.46 7.11
CA LEU A 66 17.22 37.75 6.53
C LEU A 66 17.14 38.82 5.42
N LYS A 67 16.14 38.71 4.54
CA LYS A 67 15.92 39.69 3.45
C LYS A 67 15.51 41.06 3.94
N SER A 68 14.76 41.12 5.04
CA SER A 68 14.28 42.37 5.62
C SER A 68 15.25 42.99 6.63
N PHE A 69 16.33 42.29 6.98
CA PHE A 69 17.32 42.80 7.93
C PHE A 69 17.97 44.07 7.39
N LYS A 70 17.98 45.11 8.24
CA LYS A 70 18.62 46.40 7.99
C LYS A 70 19.28 46.90 9.27
N PHE A 71 20.48 47.45 9.15
CA PHE A 71 21.15 48.11 10.26
C PHE A 71 20.44 49.40 10.62
N PHE A 72 20.49 49.74 11.91
CA PHE A 72 20.16 51.07 12.36
C PHE A 72 21.37 51.97 12.17
N VAL A 73 21.32 52.85 11.17
CA VAL A 73 22.43 53.73 10.81
C VAL A 73 22.60 54.83 11.87
N VAL A 74 23.80 54.95 12.44
CA VAL A 74 24.15 56.02 13.39
C VAL A 74 24.80 57.18 12.64
N GLY A 75 24.20 58.38 12.69
CA GLY A 75 24.68 59.56 11.96
C GLY A 75 24.03 59.70 10.59
N SER A 76 24.79 60.13 9.57
CA SER A 76 24.24 60.50 8.25
C SER A 76 24.58 59.53 7.11
N LYS A 77 25.40 58.49 7.33
CA LYS A 77 25.82 57.54 6.29
C LYS A 77 25.98 56.12 6.83
N GLN A 78 25.45 55.15 6.08
CA GLN A 78 25.67 53.72 6.28
C GLN A 78 27.09 53.34 5.85
N THR A 79 27.81 52.55 6.65
CA THR A 79 29.17 52.12 6.33
C THR A 79 29.17 51.11 5.17
N ASP A 80 30.34 50.88 4.57
CA ASP A 80 30.49 49.86 3.54
C ASP A 80 30.31 48.45 4.13
N GLU A 81 30.77 48.20 5.38
CA GLU A 81 30.58 46.90 6.04
C GLU A 81 29.10 46.62 6.36
N GLU A 82 28.35 47.62 6.82
CA GLU A 82 26.91 47.49 7.05
C GLU A 82 26.16 47.12 5.77
N ARG A 83 26.53 47.74 4.64
CA ARG A 83 25.97 47.41 3.32
C ARG A 83 26.32 46.00 2.87
N ASP A 84 27.57 45.58 3.07
CA ASP A 84 28.05 44.24 2.69
C ASP A 84 27.34 43.14 3.48
N ILE A 85 27.17 43.33 4.81
CA ILE A 85 26.44 42.39 5.66
C ILE A 85 24.96 42.33 5.28
N GLU A 86 24.29 43.46 5.06
CA GLU A 86 22.89 43.46 4.61
C GLU A 86 22.72 42.73 3.27
N SER A 87 23.62 42.97 2.32
CA SER A 87 23.60 42.30 1.01
C SER A 87 23.79 40.79 1.15
N SER A 88 24.75 40.38 1.99
CA SER A 88 25.03 38.98 2.29
C SER A 88 23.84 38.27 2.94
N LEU A 89 23.19 38.89 3.92
CA LEU A 89 21.99 38.34 4.57
C LEU A 89 20.83 38.23 3.58
N SER A 90 20.60 39.25 2.75
CA SER A 90 19.58 39.19 1.70
C SER A 90 19.83 38.03 0.73
N TYR A 91 21.07 37.84 0.30
CA TYR A 91 21.45 36.73 -0.58
C TYR A 91 21.23 35.36 0.08
N MET A 92 21.56 35.21 1.37
CA MET A 92 21.26 33.99 2.13
C MET A 92 19.75 33.70 2.16
N GLY A 93 18.92 34.72 2.36
CA GLY A 93 17.46 34.57 2.32
C GLY A 93 16.95 34.14 0.95
N GLU A 94 17.51 34.67 -0.14
CA GLU A 94 17.17 34.20 -1.50
C GLU A 94 17.53 32.73 -1.73
N VAL A 95 18.70 32.29 -1.26
CA VAL A 95 19.12 30.88 -1.37
C VAL A 95 18.16 29.98 -0.59
N LEU A 96 17.75 30.38 0.62
CA LEU A 96 16.76 29.62 1.39
C LEU A 96 15.41 29.51 0.67
N HIS A 97 14.92 30.58 0.03
CA HIS A 97 13.70 30.50 -0.77
C HIS A 97 13.78 29.48 -1.89
N ARG A 98 14.89 29.46 -2.64
CA ARG A 98 15.09 28.48 -3.74
C ARG A 98 15.12 27.04 -3.21
N ILE A 99 15.71 26.81 -2.04
CA ILE A 99 15.69 25.50 -1.37
C ILE A 99 14.25 25.08 -1.06
N GLU A 100 13.43 26.00 -0.56
CA GLU A 100 12.04 25.70 -0.21
C GLU A 100 11.13 25.51 -1.43
N GLU A 101 11.38 26.20 -2.55
CA GLU A 101 10.72 25.91 -3.84
C GLU A 101 11.01 24.48 -4.31
N ALA A 102 12.26 24.02 -4.20
CA ALA A 102 12.62 22.64 -4.51
C ALA A 102 11.95 21.64 -3.56
N ARG A 103 11.82 21.98 -2.27
CA ARG A 103 11.13 21.13 -1.29
C ARG A 103 9.63 21.02 -1.56
N ASP A 104 8.99 22.09 -2.01
CA ASP A 104 7.57 22.08 -2.41
C ASP A 104 7.36 21.17 -3.64
N ALA A 105 8.25 21.24 -4.64
CA ALA A 105 8.20 20.37 -5.81
C ALA A 105 8.35 18.88 -5.43
N LEU A 106 9.31 18.55 -4.57
CA LEU A 106 9.47 17.21 -4.02
C LEU A 106 8.20 16.75 -3.28
N SER A 107 7.61 17.65 -2.49
CA SER A 107 6.39 17.37 -1.74
C SER A 107 5.20 17.05 -2.67
N ALA A 108 4.97 17.85 -3.70
CA ALA A 108 3.90 17.62 -4.67
C ALA A 108 4.06 16.28 -5.41
N SER A 109 5.30 15.92 -5.80
CA SER A 109 5.58 14.63 -6.43
C SER A 109 5.30 13.46 -5.47
N SER A 110 5.67 13.60 -4.21
CA SER A 110 5.48 12.59 -3.16
C SER A 110 4.00 12.27 -2.92
N GLU A 111 3.13 13.29 -2.91
CA GLU A 111 1.68 13.11 -2.78
C GLU A 111 1.10 12.26 -3.93
N THR A 112 1.62 12.43 -5.15
CA THR A 112 1.21 11.63 -6.31
C THR A 112 1.63 10.16 -6.16
N TYR A 113 2.86 9.89 -5.73
CA TYR A 113 3.33 8.52 -5.50
C TYR A 113 2.56 7.81 -4.37
N LEU A 114 2.27 8.54 -3.29
CA LEU A 114 1.48 8.00 -2.18
C LEU A 114 0.08 7.59 -2.61
N LYS A 115 -0.58 8.41 -3.44
CA LYS A 115 -1.90 8.06 -4.00
C LYS A 115 -1.84 6.79 -4.85
N LYS A 116 -0.84 6.68 -5.75
CA LYS A 116 -0.64 5.47 -6.58
C LYS A 116 -0.40 4.21 -5.75
N LEU A 117 0.41 4.30 -4.68
CA LEU A 117 0.66 3.18 -3.78
C LEU A 117 -0.58 2.77 -2.98
N ASP A 118 -1.35 3.74 -2.47
CA ASP A 118 -2.57 3.45 -1.73
C ASP A 118 -3.64 2.84 -2.64
N GLU A 119 -3.78 3.34 -3.87
CA GLU A 119 -4.68 2.78 -4.88
C GLU A 119 -4.28 1.36 -5.26
N PHE A 120 -3.00 1.09 -5.53
CA PHE A 120 -2.52 -0.26 -5.79
C PHE A 120 -2.84 -1.22 -4.63
N ARG A 121 -2.60 -0.78 -3.39
CA ARG A 121 -2.89 -1.56 -2.18
C ARG A 121 -4.39 -1.83 -2.03
N LYS A 122 -5.25 -0.83 -2.20
CA LYS A 122 -6.71 -0.98 -2.01
C LYS A 122 -7.37 -1.72 -3.15
N THR A 123 -6.96 -1.46 -4.38
CA THR A 123 -7.60 -1.98 -5.58
C THR A 123 -6.99 -3.31 -5.99
N THR A 124 -5.70 -3.36 -6.29
CA THR A 124 -5.07 -4.59 -6.83
C THR A 124 -4.97 -5.65 -5.74
N ILE A 125 -4.34 -5.34 -4.61
CA ILE A 125 -4.21 -6.30 -3.50
C ILE A 125 -5.60 -6.56 -2.87
N GLY A 126 -6.43 -5.53 -2.71
CA GLY A 126 -7.79 -5.70 -2.18
C GLY A 126 -8.68 -6.62 -3.01
N LYS A 127 -8.61 -6.55 -4.35
CA LYS A 127 -9.32 -7.50 -5.24
C LYS A 127 -8.87 -8.94 -5.01
N ALA A 128 -7.55 -9.18 -4.94
CA ALA A 128 -7.01 -10.52 -4.67
C ALA A 128 -7.45 -11.05 -3.29
N LYS A 129 -7.42 -10.21 -2.25
CA LYS A 129 -7.93 -10.57 -0.91
C LYS A 129 -9.43 -10.88 -0.90
N ASN A 130 -10.23 -10.19 -1.71
CA ASN A 130 -11.65 -10.48 -1.84
C ASN A 130 -11.90 -11.81 -2.59
N LYS A 131 -11.16 -12.07 -3.67
CA LYS A 131 -11.22 -13.37 -4.35
C LYS A 131 -10.89 -14.53 -3.41
N LYS A 132 -9.83 -14.39 -2.60
CA LYS A 132 -9.51 -15.36 -1.54
C LYS A 132 -10.72 -15.63 -0.62
N LYS A 133 -11.39 -14.58 -0.13
CA LYS A 133 -12.54 -14.76 0.77
C LYS A 133 -13.69 -15.51 0.10
N GLU A 134 -13.96 -15.26 -1.17
CA GLU A 134 -15.01 -15.99 -1.90
C GLU A 134 -14.59 -17.44 -2.15
N PHE A 135 -13.34 -17.68 -2.50
CA PHE A 135 -12.77 -19.03 -2.61
C PHE A 135 -12.83 -19.82 -1.30
N ASP A 136 -12.51 -19.19 -0.16
CA ASP A 136 -12.61 -19.80 1.18
C ASP A 136 -14.06 -20.19 1.51
N LYS A 137 -15.04 -19.33 1.21
CA LYS A 137 -16.46 -19.63 1.40
C LYS A 137 -16.92 -20.79 0.52
N THR A 138 -16.51 -20.81 -0.75
CA THR A 138 -16.83 -21.90 -1.68
C THR A 138 -16.21 -23.21 -1.23
N THR A 139 -14.95 -23.18 -0.78
CA THR A 139 -14.25 -24.35 -0.20
C THR A 139 -15.01 -24.89 1.02
N GLN A 140 -15.38 -24.02 1.98
CA GLN A 140 -16.13 -24.44 3.18
C GLN A 140 -17.47 -25.10 2.85
N ARG A 141 -18.25 -24.52 1.92
CA ARG A 141 -19.53 -25.11 1.49
C ARG A 141 -19.33 -26.46 0.81
N TYR A 142 -18.30 -26.56 -0.03
CA TYR A 142 -17.98 -27.80 -0.75
C TYR A 142 -17.60 -28.92 0.22
N CYS A 143 -16.66 -28.67 1.14
CA CYS A 143 -16.26 -29.66 2.15
C CYS A 143 -17.44 -30.09 3.04
N ALA A 144 -18.25 -29.15 3.52
CA ALA A 144 -19.42 -29.46 4.33
C ALA A 144 -20.44 -30.33 3.58
N LEU A 145 -20.63 -30.11 2.28
CA LEU A 145 -21.52 -30.94 1.47
C LEU A 145 -20.98 -32.36 1.30
N ILE A 146 -19.68 -32.53 1.04
CA ILE A 146 -19.04 -33.86 0.96
C ILE A 146 -19.23 -34.60 2.30
N GLU A 147 -18.93 -33.95 3.42
CA GLU A 147 -19.10 -34.55 4.75
C GLU A 147 -20.55 -34.98 5.02
N ASN A 148 -21.53 -34.18 4.60
CA ASN A 148 -22.93 -34.51 4.77
C ASN A 148 -23.36 -35.68 3.86
N ASN A 149 -22.89 -35.70 2.62
CA ASN A 149 -23.16 -36.80 1.69
C ASN A 149 -22.58 -38.12 2.19
N MET A 150 -21.37 -38.11 2.78
CA MET A 150 -20.76 -39.31 3.36
C MET A 150 -21.53 -39.86 4.58
N LYS A 151 -22.36 -39.04 5.22
CA LYS A 151 -23.17 -39.45 6.39
C LYS A 151 -24.52 -40.05 6.00
N ILE A 152 -24.89 -40.07 4.71
CA ILE A 152 -26.17 -40.67 4.29
C ILE A 152 -26.11 -42.19 4.50
N PRO A 153 -26.98 -42.78 5.34
CA PRO A 153 -26.96 -44.21 5.58
C PRO A 153 -27.31 -44.99 4.32
N THR A 154 -26.73 -46.18 4.14
CA THR A 154 -27.04 -47.07 3.01
C THR A 154 -28.53 -47.43 2.90
N LYS A 155 -29.25 -47.41 4.03
CA LYS A 155 -30.70 -47.64 4.11
C LYS A 155 -31.54 -46.49 3.53
N ARG A 156 -30.94 -45.31 3.29
CA ARG A 156 -31.57 -44.11 2.73
C ARG A 156 -31.13 -43.86 1.29
N SER A 157 -31.11 -44.92 0.49
CA SER A 157 -30.75 -44.83 -0.93
C SER A 157 -31.69 -43.96 -1.76
N ASP A 158 -32.89 -43.70 -1.24
CA ASP A 158 -33.86 -42.73 -1.79
C ASP A 158 -33.27 -41.32 -1.94
N LEU A 159 -32.30 -40.95 -1.10
CA LEU A 159 -31.69 -39.61 -1.09
C LEU A 159 -30.44 -39.49 -1.97
N PHE A 160 -29.88 -40.59 -2.49
CA PHE A 160 -28.59 -40.58 -3.19
C PHE A 160 -28.60 -39.73 -4.45
N GLN A 161 -29.66 -39.83 -5.26
CA GLN A 161 -29.75 -39.10 -6.52
C GLN A 161 -29.75 -37.58 -6.32
N GLU A 162 -30.45 -37.09 -5.29
CA GLU A 162 -30.48 -35.67 -4.94
C GLU A 162 -29.14 -35.20 -4.36
N ALA A 163 -28.54 -36.01 -3.47
CA ALA A 163 -27.24 -35.73 -2.89
C ALA A 163 -26.12 -35.64 -3.95
N ASP A 164 -26.14 -36.54 -4.94
CA ASP A 164 -25.20 -36.55 -6.06
C ASP A 164 -25.41 -35.35 -6.99
N ALA A 165 -26.66 -35.01 -7.32
CA ALA A 165 -26.97 -33.83 -8.14
C ALA A 165 -26.46 -32.54 -7.47
N ASN A 166 -26.68 -32.39 -6.16
CA ASN A 166 -26.18 -31.25 -5.39
C ASN A 166 -24.64 -31.23 -5.34
N LEU A 167 -24.00 -32.39 -5.18
CA LEU A 167 -22.54 -32.50 -5.17
C LEU A 167 -21.93 -32.12 -6.52
N LEU A 168 -22.53 -32.53 -7.63
CA LEU A 168 -22.07 -32.16 -8.97
C LEU A 168 -22.12 -30.64 -9.17
N VAL A 169 -23.21 -29.99 -8.77
CA VAL A 169 -23.35 -28.52 -8.87
C VAL A 169 -22.30 -27.81 -8.02
N GLN A 170 -22.08 -28.23 -6.77
CA GLN A 170 -21.08 -27.59 -5.92
C GLN A 170 -19.64 -27.89 -6.36
N THR A 171 -19.37 -29.09 -6.88
CA THR A 171 -18.05 -29.43 -7.45
C THR A 171 -17.75 -28.52 -8.64
N LYS A 172 -18.74 -28.25 -9.50
CA LYS A 172 -18.58 -27.31 -10.61
C LYS A 172 -18.25 -25.91 -10.13
N LYS A 173 -19.00 -25.39 -9.14
CA LYS A 173 -18.75 -24.06 -8.55
C LYS A 173 -17.36 -23.97 -7.90
N PHE A 174 -16.95 -25.02 -7.18
CA PHE A 174 -15.61 -25.08 -6.60
C PHE A 174 -14.52 -24.99 -7.67
N ARG A 175 -14.65 -25.75 -8.76
CA ARG A 175 -13.70 -25.71 -9.89
C ARG A 175 -13.68 -24.36 -10.61
N GLU A 176 -14.84 -23.71 -10.77
CA GLU A 176 -14.95 -22.38 -11.38
C GLU A 176 -14.25 -21.29 -10.54
N GLU A 177 -14.30 -21.38 -9.22
CA GLU A 177 -13.59 -20.44 -8.33
C GLU A 177 -12.09 -20.76 -8.18
N THR A 178 -11.67 -21.95 -8.60
CA THR A 178 -10.27 -22.43 -8.52
C THR A 178 -9.42 -21.97 -9.73
N LEU A 179 -10.06 -21.69 -10.88
CA LEU A 179 -9.44 -21.30 -12.15
C LEU A 179 -9.55 -19.78 -12.40
#